data_AF-A0A8C5PR52-F1
#
_entry.id   AF-A0A8C5PR52-F1
#
_cell.length_a   1.000
_cell.length_b   1.000
_cell.length_c   1.000
_cell.angle_alpha   90.00
_cell.angle_beta   90.00
_cell.angle_gamma   90.00
#
_symmetry.space_group_name_H-M   'P 1'
#
loop_
_entity.id
_entity.type
_entity.pdbx_description
1 polymer ?
#
loop_
_entity_poly.entity_id
_entity_poly.type
_entity_poly.pdbx_seq_one_letter_code
_entity_poly.pdbx_strand_id
1 'polypeptide(L)'
;MEEVFSSRPDLKDIPLDKYDLQLFTDGSSYMDDGKKVSGYAIVTTEEVIEANPLPGHTSAQLAEILALTRALEISEGKRVNIYTDSKYAFMTVHAHGALYKERGRLSSSGQQVKYAAEITALLDAVWKPRAVSIMHCRGHQKGHDEIPKGNRRADQAAKSAAKPLLPHCQPSRVLLCKLDDHSPMPNYEFYMNWRKFEPNGEFVETVLQRWSTNFELLEENHDYIQWLFPTFEQGRNFYSTPLSPQEKSLMSNASEIQQRLRRAYKMMLNFFDVKLVGENGEDTKVTEVERAENFAERFDNLTINPHNNLRITRVLLSLGELGAEEYQAPLVKFLLKEILIERNLPRMKKSAMNFFVPVVKDVQKRQDLLYFAWRHYQPKEEF
;
A
#
# COMPACT_ATOMS: atom_id res chain seq x y z
N MET A 1 -5.54 42.17 15.44
CA MET A 1 -4.36 41.32 15.69
C MET A 1 -4.83 39.90 15.47
N GLU A 2 -4.56 39.31 14.32
CA GLU A 2 -4.85 37.89 14.07
C GLU A 2 -3.74 37.10 14.75
N GLU A 3 -4.06 36.40 15.84
CA GLU A 3 -3.13 35.49 16.50
C GLU A 3 -2.86 34.30 15.57
N VAL A 4 -1.62 34.20 15.09
CA VAL A 4 -1.14 33.07 14.29
C VAL A 4 -0.95 31.88 15.23
N PHE A 5 -1.93 30.98 15.27
CA PHE A 5 -1.84 29.76 16.05
C PHE A 5 -0.88 28.76 15.38
N SER A 6 0.36 28.72 15.85
CA SER A 6 1.33 27.67 15.54
C SER A 6 0.82 26.29 15.98
N SER A 7 1.17 25.26 15.23
CA SER A 7 0.86 23.84 15.51
C SER A 7 1.40 23.35 16.85
N ARG A 8 2.45 24.02 17.34
CA ARG A 8 3.14 23.79 18.59
C ARG A 8 3.60 25.15 19.15
N PRO A 9 3.19 25.56 20.37
CA PRO A 9 3.45 26.91 20.88
C PRO A 9 4.92 27.32 20.98
N ASP A 10 5.83 26.36 21.17
CA ASP A 10 7.28 26.58 21.27
C ASP A 10 8.05 26.33 19.96
N LEU A 11 7.36 26.08 18.84
CA LEU A 11 7.99 25.96 17.53
C LEU A 11 8.62 27.30 17.12
N LYS A 12 9.89 27.24 16.71
CA LYS A 12 10.64 28.42 16.23
C LYS A 12 10.96 28.33 14.74
N ASP A 13 11.19 29.48 14.13
CA ASP A 13 11.71 29.65 12.77
C ASP A 13 13.15 30.20 12.76
N ILE A 14 13.78 30.29 13.93
CA ILE A 14 15.18 30.64 14.15
C ILE A 14 15.93 29.50 14.85
N PRO A 15 17.23 29.29 14.58
CA PRO A 15 17.99 28.19 15.17
C PRO A 15 17.92 28.20 16.71
N LEU A 16 17.82 27.01 17.31
CA LEU A 16 17.95 26.84 18.76
C LEU A 16 19.39 27.12 19.20
N ASP A 17 19.57 27.83 20.33
CA ASP A 17 20.89 28.09 20.92
C ASP A 17 21.61 26.81 21.36
N LYS A 18 20.83 25.81 21.77
CA LYS A 18 21.30 24.47 22.16
C LYS A 18 20.46 23.42 21.44
N TYR A 19 21.08 22.68 20.56
CA TYR A 19 20.47 21.59 19.80
C TYR A 19 21.32 20.32 19.90
N ASP A 20 20.65 19.17 19.82
CA ASP A 20 21.26 17.85 19.76
C ASP A 20 21.47 17.41 18.30
N LEU A 21 20.65 17.92 17.38
CA LEU A 21 20.69 17.60 15.95
C LEU A 21 20.44 18.83 15.07
N GLN A 22 21.14 18.89 13.94
CA GLN A 22 20.88 19.82 12.86
C GLN A 22 20.72 19.03 11.56
N LEU A 23 19.51 19.10 11.00
CA LEU A 23 19.07 18.32 9.86
C LEU A 23 18.70 19.22 8.69
N PHE A 24 18.88 18.68 7.49
CA PHE A 24 18.43 19.24 6.23
C PHE A 24 17.55 18.20 5.56
N THR A 25 16.41 18.64 5.03
CA THR A 25 15.43 17.77 4.38
C THR A 25 15.15 18.25 2.97
N ASP A 26 14.97 17.31 2.06
CA ASP A 26 14.56 17.60 0.68
C ASP A 26 13.67 16.47 0.16
N GLY A 27 12.70 16.84 -0.68
CA GLY A 27 11.81 15.94 -1.39
C GLY A 27 11.87 16.18 -2.90
N SER A 28 12.42 15.21 -3.63
CA SER A 28 12.59 15.33 -5.07
C SER A 28 11.53 14.57 -5.86
N SER A 29 11.09 15.13 -6.98
CA SER A 29 10.17 14.49 -7.94
C SER A 29 10.46 14.98 -9.35
N TYR A 30 10.79 14.09 -10.27
CA TYR A 30 11.14 14.41 -11.67
C TYR A 30 10.87 13.24 -12.62
N MET A 31 11.00 13.48 -13.93
CA MET A 31 10.88 12.44 -14.96
C MET A 31 12.25 11.83 -15.26
N ASP A 32 12.36 10.51 -15.21
CA ASP A 32 13.55 9.72 -15.52
C ASP A 32 13.12 8.60 -16.49
N ASP A 33 13.72 8.53 -17.68
CA ASP A 33 13.35 7.60 -18.77
C ASP A 33 11.84 7.51 -19.06
N GLY A 34 11.16 8.66 -19.07
CA GLY A 34 9.73 8.75 -19.33
C GLY A 34 8.83 8.28 -18.17
N LYS A 35 9.41 7.90 -17.04
CA LYS A 35 8.68 7.56 -15.80
C LYS A 35 8.89 8.64 -14.75
N LYS A 36 7.84 8.93 -14.00
CA LYS A 36 7.96 9.83 -12.85
C LYS A 36 8.59 9.06 -11.68
N VAL A 37 9.69 9.61 -11.16
CA VAL A 37 10.42 9.10 -10.01
C VAL A 37 10.39 10.13 -8.89
N SER A 38 10.43 9.68 -7.65
CA SER A 38 10.39 10.56 -6.48
C SER A 38 11.15 9.93 -5.33
N GLY A 39 11.68 10.76 -4.44
CA GLY A 39 12.45 10.34 -3.28
C GLY A 39 12.55 11.46 -2.26
N TYR A 40 12.92 11.12 -1.04
CA TYR A 40 13.26 12.11 -0.01
C TYR A 40 14.62 11.81 0.60
N ALA A 41 15.17 12.81 1.27
CA ALA A 41 16.35 12.65 2.09
C ALA A 41 16.29 13.52 3.34
N ILE A 42 16.97 13.02 4.38
CA ILE A 42 17.26 13.69 5.63
C ILE A 42 18.76 13.54 5.88
N VAL A 43 19.45 14.64 6.01
CA VAL A 43 20.91 14.66 6.06
C VAL A 43 21.39 15.62 7.15
N THR A 44 22.62 15.43 7.60
CA THR A 44 23.41 16.50 8.24
C THR A 44 24.29 17.16 7.17
N THR A 45 25.17 18.08 7.55
CA THR A 45 26.19 18.60 6.61
C THR A 45 27.17 17.51 6.16
N GLU A 46 27.39 16.46 6.97
CA GLU A 46 28.44 15.47 6.76
C GLU A 46 27.94 14.10 6.31
N GLU A 47 26.73 13.69 6.69
CA GLU A 47 26.20 12.35 6.44
C GLU A 47 24.75 12.36 5.98
N VAL A 48 24.37 11.31 5.24
CA VAL A 48 22.97 11.02 4.92
C VAL A 48 22.42 10.18 6.08
N ILE A 49 21.46 10.74 6.82
CA ILE A 49 20.81 10.04 7.94
C ILE A 49 19.79 9.05 7.39
N GLU A 50 19.00 9.48 6.41
CA GLU A 50 17.99 8.66 5.76
C GLU A 50 17.77 9.18 4.33
N ALA A 51 17.65 8.30 3.34
CA ALA A 51 17.24 8.69 1.99
C ALA A 51 16.57 7.49 1.31
N ASN A 52 15.34 7.66 0.82
CA ASN A 52 14.54 6.57 0.30
C ASN A 52 13.72 6.99 -0.93
N PRO A 53 13.44 6.05 -1.86
CA PRO A 53 12.50 6.28 -2.94
C PRO A 53 11.08 6.47 -2.40
N LEU A 54 10.27 7.21 -3.14
CA LEU A 54 8.85 7.42 -2.93
C LEU A 54 8.07 6.85 -4.13
N PRO A 55 6.77 6.51 -3.96
CA PRO A 55 5.95 6.03 -5.06
C PRO A 55 6.01 6.95 -6.27
N GLY A 56 6.09 6.40 -7.49
CA GLY A 56 6.31 7.16 -8.73
C GLY A 56 5.24 8.20 -9.06
N HIS A 57 4.10 8.21 -8.36
CA HIS A 57 3.07 9.25 -8.50
C HIS A 57 3.25 10.44 -7.54
N THR A 58 4.16 10.34 -6.56
CA THR A 58 4.39 11.36 -5.51
C THR A 58 4.79 12.71 -6.13
N SER A 59 4.17 13.81 -5.70
CA SER A 59 4.57 15.15 -6.15
C SER A 59 5.76 15.69 -5.35
N ALA A 60 6.50 16.66 -5.89
CA ALA A 60 7.57 17.34 -5.14
C ALA A 60 7.07 17.91 -3.79
N GLN A 61 5.90 18.59 -3.78
CA GLN A 61 5.31 19.11 -2.56
C GLN A 61 5.00 18.04 -1.51
N LEU A 62 4.54 16.86 -1.96
CA LEU A 62 4.25 15.74 -1.06
C LEU A 62 5.54 15.10 -0.56
N ALA A 63 6.56 14.95 -1.43
CA ALA A 63 7.87 14.46 -1.04
C ALA A 63 8.51 15.34 0.05
N GLU A 64 8.37 16.66 -0.06
CA GLU A 64 8.83 17.63 0.94
C GLU A 64 8.12 17.48 2.30
N ILE A 65 6.79 17.31 2.28
CA ILE A 65 6.01 17.03 3.50
C ILE A 65 6.48 15.72 4.14
N LEU A 66 6.68 14.67 3.35
CA LEU A 66 7.13 13.37 3.85
C LEU A 66 8.55 13.45 4.42
N ALA A 67 9.47 14.15 3.75
CA ALA A 67 10.83 14.40 4.21
C ALA A 67 10.84 15.10 5.58
N LEU A 68 10.08 16.19 5.71
CA LEU A 68 10.00 16.97 6.94
C LEU A 68 9.31 16.18 8.07
N THR A 69 8.20 15.49 7.76
CA THR A 69 7.51 14.62 8.73
C THR A 69 8.50 13.62 9.29
N ARG A 70 9.24 12.94 8.40
CA ARG A 70 10.18 11.90 8.80
C ARG A 70 11.35 12.46 9.62
N ALA A 71 11.86 13.64 9.28
CA ALA A 71 12.90 14.32 10.07
C ALA A 71 12.45 14.64 11.50
N LEU A 72 11.19 15.01 11.69
CA LEU A 72 10.59 15.22 13.01
C LEU A 72 10.48 13.91 13.80
N GLU A 73 10.13 12.81 13.13
CA GLU A 73 10.01 11.49 13.75
C GLU A 73 11.34 10.91 14.26
N ILE A 74 12.42 11.03 13.48
CA ILE A 74 13.75 10.57 13.90
C ILE A 74 14.36 11.45 15.00
N SER A 75 13.80 12.65 15.18
CA SER A 75 14.21 13.63 16.16
C SER A 75 13.44 13.52 17.48
N GLU A 76 12.67 12.45 17.67
CA GLU A 76 11.89 12.21 18.88
C GLU A 76 12.75 12.33 20.16
N GLY A 77 12.26 13.10 21.13
CA GLY A 77 12.97 13.35 22.39
C GLY A 77 14.21 14.25 22.31
N LYS A 78 14.61 14.72 21.11
CA LYS A 78 15.80 15.55 20.89
C LYS A 78 15.44 17.03 20.70
N ARG A 79 16.42 17.91 20.90
CA ARG A 79 16.37 19.32 20.48
C ARG A 79 16.90 19.41 19.05
N VAL A 80 16.05 19.75 18.08
CA VAL A 80 16.42 19.69 16.66
C VAL A 80 16.23 21.03 15.93
N ASN A 81 17.20 21.36 15.09
CA ASN A 81 17.13 22.37 14.05
C ASN A 81 16.91 21.67 12.70
N ILE A 82 15.82 21.95 11.99
CA ILE A 82 15.53 21.36 10.68
C ILE A 82 15.45 22.45 9.62
N TYR A 83 16.21 22.29 8.54
CA TYR A 83 16.18 23.16 7.37
C TYR A 83 15.48 22.45 6.21
N THR A 84 14.54 23.14 5.58
CA THR A 84 13.86 22.71 4.34
C THR A 84 13.91 23.87 3.35
N ASP A 85 14.07 23.59 2.06
CA ASP A 85 13.87 24.61 1.02
C ASP A 85 12.43 24.66 0.49
N SER A 86 11.55 23.81 1.03
CA SER A 86 10.14 23.84 0.72
C SER A 86 9.43 24.92 1.52
N LYS A 87 9.18 26.06 0.86
CA LYS A 87 8.31 27.10 1.39
C LYS A 87 6.91 26.56 1.74
N TYR A 88 6.43 25.55 1.00
CA TYR A 88 5.13 24.93 1.28
C TYR A 88 5.14 24.13 2.58
N ALA A 89 6.14 23.28 2.81
CA ALA A 89 6.27 22.52 4.06
C ALA A 89 6.47 23.46 5.26
N PHE A 90 7.33 24.47 5.12
CA PHE A 90 7.54 25.51 6.13
C PHE A 90 6.23 26.23 6.51
N MET A 91 5.50 26.75 5.52
CA MET A 91 4.24 27.47 5.75
C MET A 91 3.16 26.56 6.36
N THR A 92 3.15 25.27 6.00
CA THR A 92 2.16 24.32 6.54
C THR A 92 2.29 24.17 8.05
N VAL A 93 3.52 24.10 8.55
CA VAL A 93 3.77 23.92 9.99
C VAL A 93 3.59 25.24 10.76
N HIS A 94 4.03 26.37 10.19
CA HIS A 94 4.07 27.67 10.86
C HIS A 94 2.77 28.48 10.75
N ALA A 95 2.06 28.43 9.62
CA ALA A 95 0.93 29.34 9.37
C ALA A 95 -0.46 28.74 9.68
N HIS A 96 -0.58 27.42 9.90
CA HIS A 96 -1.90 26.75 9.83
C HIS A 96 -2.13 25.60 10.82
N GLY A 97 -1.30 25.46 11.86
CA GLY A 97 -1.41 24.35 12.80
C GLY A 97 -2.77 24.19 13.48
N ALA A 98 -3.35 25.28 13.98
CA ALA A 98 -4.69 25.22 14.59
C ALA A 98 -5.82 25.19 13.55
N LEU A 99 -5.66 25.89 12.42
CA LEU A 99 -6.71 25.99 11.39
C LEU A 99 -7.01 24.64 10.72
N TYR A 100 -6.00 23.78 10.52
CA TYR A 100 -6.22 22.45 9.93
C TYR A 100 -6.81 21.44 10.91
N LYS A 101 -6.60 21.62 12.22
CA LYS A 101 -7.19 20.77 13.26
C LYS A 101 -8.65 21.12 13.54
N GLU A 102 -9.02 22.40 13.41
CA GLU A 102 -10.39 22.89 13.70
C GLU A 102 -11.35 22.87 12.49
N ARG A 103 -10.87 23.02 11.24
CA ARG A 103 -11.75 23.18 10.05
C ARG A 103 -12.10 21.90 9.29
N GLY A 104 -11.90 20.72 9.88
CA GLY A 104 -12.43 19.47 9.34
C GLY A 104 -12.03 19.15 7.88
N ARG A 105 -10.78 19.44 7.49
CA ARG A 105 -10.20 19.13 6.16
C ARG A 105 -10.67 20.00 4.98
N LEU A 106 -11.25 21.18 5.22
CA LEU A 106 -11.66 22.12 4.17
C LEU A 106 -10.73 23.34 4.07
N SER A 107 -10.41 23.77 2.86
CA SER A 107 -9.74 25.04 2.56
C SER A 107 -10.64 26.23 2.93
N SER A 108 -10.09 27.45 2.93
CA SER A 108 -10.90 28.69 3.04
C SER A 108 -11.95 28.84 1.94
N SER A 109 -11.82 28.11 0.83
CA SER A 109 -12.77 28.04 -0.29
C SER A 109 -13.73 26.83 -0.23
N GLY A 110 -13.70 26.02 0.83
CA GLY A 110 -14.57 24.86 0.98
C GLY A 110 -14.17 23.62 0.15
N GLN A 111 -12.98 23.60 -0.46
CA GLN A 111 -12.44 22.44 -1.17
C GLN A 111 -11.60 21.57 -0.23
N GLN A 112 -11.52 20.26 -0.48
CA GLN A 112 -10.65 19.38 0.30
C GLN A 112 -9.19 19.82 0.16
N VAL A 113 -8.50 19.93 1.30
CA VAL A 113 -7.07 20.27 1.33
C VAL A 113 -6.27 19.14 0.71
N LYS A 114 -5.49 19.45 -0.33
CA LYS A 114 -4.59 18.50 -0.99
C LYS A 114 -3.58 17.95 0.04
N TYR A 115 -3.45 16.62 0.12
CA TYR A 115 -2.59 15.90 1.09
C TYR A 115 -3.01 16.03 2.57
N ALA A 116 -4.33 16.13 2.84
CA ALA A 116 -4.83 16.33 4.20
C ALA A 116 -4.33 15.29 5.23
N ALA A 117 -4.17 14.03 4.83
CA ALA A 117 -3.70 12.98 5.74
C ALA A 117 -2.22 13.19 6.11
N GLU A 118 -1.38 13.52 5.14
CA GLU A 118 0.06 13.72 5.32
C GLU A 118 0.35 15.04 6.03
N ILE A 119 -0.44 16.08 5.78
CA ILE A 119 -0.41 17.32 6.56
C ILE A 119 -0.78 17.03 8.02
N THR A 120 -1.79 16.20 8.28
CA THR A 120 -2.16 15.82 9.66
C THR A 120 -0.98 15.09 10.33
N ALA A 121 -0.38 14.11 9.65
CA ALA A 121 0.78 13.40 10.15
C ALA A 121 1.98 14.32 10.42
N LEU A 122 2.23 15.29 9.54
CA LEU A 122 3.27 16.32 9.74
C LEU A 122 3.00 17.12 11.02
N LEU A 123 1.77 17.62 11.20
CA LEU A 123 1.38 18.42 12.36
C LEU A 123 1.45 17.62 13.67
N ASP A 124 1.14 16.33 13.64
CA ASP A 124 1.31 15.43 14.79
C ASP A 124 2.79 15.17 15.07
N ALA A 125 3.62 15.01 14.03
CA ALA A 125 5.06 14.75 14.16
C ALA A 125 5.84 15.91 14.80
N VAL A 126 5.36 17.15 14.66
CA VAL A 126 5.97 18.35 15.28
C VAL A 126 6.09 18.23 16.80
N TRP A 127 5.26 17.39 17.42
CA TRP A 127 5.27 17.15 18.87
C TRP A 127 6.30 16.13 19.33
N LYS A 128 6.90 15.35 18.42
CA LYS A 128 7.84 14.27 18.77
C LYS A 128 9.17 14.79 19.34
N PRO A 129 9.81 15.83 18.76
CA PRO A 129 11.05 16.36 19.34
C PRO A 129 10.83 17.00 20.71
N ARG A 130 11.85 16.97 21.57
CA ARG A 130 11.81 17.71 22.85
C ARG A 130 11.74 19.22 22.63
N ALA A 131 12.48 19.74 21.65
CA ALA A 131 12.37 21.11 21.17
C ALA A 131 12.66 21.13 19.68
N VAL A 132 11.99 22.00 18.92
CA VAL A 132 12.12 22.02 17.46
C VAL A 132 12.16 23.44 16.92
N SER A 133 13.08 23.68 15.99
CA SER A 133 13.06 24.81 15.08
C SER A 133 13.02 24.31 13.64
N ILE A 134 12.08 24.81 12.84
CA ILE A 134 11.99 24.50 11.40
C ILE A 134 12.21 25.79 10.63
N MET A 135 13.26 25.83 9.81
CA MET A 135 13.69 27.00 9.06
C MET A 135 13.57 26.76 7.56
N HIS A 136 13.14 27.78 6.84
CA HIS A 136 13.19 27.78 5.38
C HIS A 136 14.53 28.33 4.88
N CYS A 137 15.28 27.52 4.13
CA CYS A 137 16.44 27.97 3.36
C CYS A 137 16.08 28.14 1.88
N ARG A 138 16.83 28.95 1.13
CA ARG A 138 16.58 29.04 -0.32
C ARG A 138 17.25 27.85 -1.00
N GLY A 139 16.51 27.18 -1.88
CA GLY A 139 17.07 26.13 -2.73
C GLY A 139 18.19 26.65 -3.66
N HIS A 140 19.08 25.75 -4.07
CA HIS A 140 20.14 25.98 -5.06
C HIS A 140 21.14 27.12 -4.76
N GLN A 141 21.41 27.42 -3.48
CA GLN A 141 22.42 28.41 -3.10
C GLN A 141 23.85 27.94 -3.35
N LYS A 142 24.70 28.84 -3.85
CA LYS A 142 26.15 28.65 -4.03
C LYS A 142 26.89 29.23 -2.81
N GLY A 143 27.77 28.44 -2.18
CA GLY A 143 28.52 28.85 -0.98
C GLY A 143 28.99 27.67 -0.14
N HIS A 144 30.02 27.87 0.69
CA HIS A 144 30.57 26.85 1.59
C HIS A 144 29.99 26.87 3.00
N ASP A 145 29.09 27.83 3.28
CA ASP A 145 28.38 27.91 4.55
C ASP A 145 27.56 26.64 4.81
N GLU A 146 27.37 26.32 6.09
CA GLU A 146 26.73 25.07 6.52
C GLU A 146 25.34 24.87 5.90
N ILE A 147 24.55 25.93 5.81
CA ILE A 147 23.17 25.84 5.31
C ILE A 147 23.13 25.49 3.80
N PRO A 148 23.78 26.25 2.90
CA PRO A 148 23.93 25.85 1.49
C PRO A 148 24.57 24.47 1.31
N LYS A 149 25.56 24.09 2.15
CA LYS A 149 26.19 22.77 2.09
C LYS A 149 25.18 21.66 2.40
N GLY A 150 24.43 21.79 3.50
CA GLY A 150 23.41 20.84 3.93
C GLY A 150 22.26 20.73 2.94
N ASN A 151 21.73 21.86 2.44
CA ASN A 151 20.63 21.85 1.46
C ASN A 151 21.02 21.16 0.16
N ARG A 152 22.22 21.43 -0.38
CA ARG A 152 22.70 20.73 -1.59
C ARG A 152 22.86 19.24 -1.38
N ARG A 153 23.31 18.84 -0.18
CA ARG A 153 23.42 17.43 0.18
C ARG A 153 22.06 16.76 0.24
N ALA A 154 21.07 17.43 0.82
CA ALA A 154 19.70 16.93 0.89
C ALA A 154 19.11 16.73 -0.52
N ASP A 155 19.18 17.76 -1.37
CA ASP A 155 18.72 17.71 -2.77
C ASP A 155 19.41 16.59 -3.57
N GLN A 156 20.74 16.46 -3.44
CA GLN A 156 21.47 15.40 -4.12
C GLN A 156 21.06 14.02 -3.61
N ALA A 157 20.93 13.84 -2.30
CA ALA A 157 20.54 12.57 -1.70
C ALA A 157 19.10 12.18 -2.08
N ALA A 158 18.16 13.13 -2.08
CA ALA A 158 16.78 12.89 -2.48
C ALA A 158 16.66 12.54 -3.97
N LYS A 159 17.41 13.24 -4.83
CA LYS A 159 17.49 12.92 -6.27
C LYS A 159 18.10 11.55 -6.53
N SER A 160 19.16 11.19 -5.81
CA SER A 160 19.79 9.88 -5.88
C SER A 160 18.85 8.77 -5.38
N ALA A 161 18.14 9.00 -4.29
CA ALA A 161 17.18 8.05 -3.73
C ALA A 161 15.94 7.86 -4.62
N ALA A 162 15.56 8.90 -5.38
CA ALA A 162 14.47 8.79 -6.35
C ALA A 162 14.79 7.82 -7.49
N LYS A 163 16.07 7.62 -7.83
CA LYS A 163 16.46 6.69 -8.89
C LYS A 163 16.36 5.25 -8.37
N PRO A 164 15.66 4.36 -9.09
CA PRO A 164 15.73 2.94 -8.78
C PRO A 164 17.18 2.48 -8.98
N LEU A 165 17.82 2.04 -7.90
CA LEU A 165 19.15 1.42 -7.99
C LEU A 165 19.06 0.22 -8.94
N LEU A 166 20.05 0.08 -9.82
CA LEU A 166 20.33 -1.17 -10.54
C LEU A 166 20.27 -2.35 -9.55
N PRO A 167 19.90 -3.57 -9.98
CA PRO A 167 19.33 -4.63 -9.13
C PRO A 167 20.26 -5.26 -8.06
N HIS A 168 21.33 -4.60 -7.62
CA HIS A 168 22.36 -5.14 -6.74
C HIS A 168 22.72 -4.30 -5.48
N CYS A 169 21.92 -3.30 -5.08
CA CYS A 169 22.05 -2.73 -3.73
C CYS A 169 20.70 -2.20 -3.22
N GLN A 170 20.20 -2.76 -2.12
CA GLN A 170 18.98 -2.31 -1.45
C GLN A 170 19.31 -1.29 -0.34
N PRO A 171 18.48 -0.26 -0.10
CA PRO A 171 18.49 0.48 1.16
C PRO A 171 17.62 -0.21 2.21
N SER A 172 18.17 -0.22 3.42
CA SER A 172 17.79 -1.01 4.59
C SER A 172 16.58 -0.47 5.39
N ARG A 173 15.64 -1.36 5.69
CA ARG A 173 15.25 -1.83 7.05
C ARG A 173 14.76 -0.86 8.16
N VAL A 174 14.35 0.39 7.93
CA VAL A 174 13.99 1.30 9.06
C VAL A 174 12.50 1.69 9.19
N LEU A 175 11.59 1.28 8.29
CA LEU A 175 10.15 1.58 8.45
C LEU A 175 9.38 0.61 9.39
N LEU A 176 10.08 -0.19 10.20
CA LEU A 176 9.50 -1.27 11.01
C LEU A 176 9.56 -1.03 12.53
N CYS A 177 10.16 0.05 13.02
CA CYS A 177 10.29 0.28 14.46
C CYS A 177 9.38 1.42 14.96
N LYS A 178 8.04 1.19 15.01
CA LYS A 178 7.11 1.83 15.97
C LYS A 178 5.88 0.95 16.28
N LEU A 179 6.11 -0.35 16.47
CA LEU A 179 5.27 -1.22 17.30
C LEU A 179 6.27 -1.96 18.19
N ASP A 180 6.11 -1.92 19.51
CA ASP A 180 7.04 -2.52 20.48
C ASP A 180 7.02 -4.06 20.47
N ASP A 181 7.27 -4.66 19.30
CA ASP A 181 7.60 -6.06 19.12
C ASP A 181 8.38 -6.19 17.80
N HIS A 182 9.63 -6.68 17.85
CA HIS A 182 10.49 -6.92 16.69
C HIS A 182 10.01 -8.10 15.82
N SER A 183 8.71 -8.36 15.80
CA SER A 183 8.12 -9.47 15.06
C SER A 183 8.17 -9.18 13.55
N PRO A 184 8.77 -10.07 12.75
CA PRO A 184 8.81 -9.93 11.30
C PRO A 184 7.38 -9.88 10.72
N MET A 185 7.15 -9.03 9.73
CA MET A 185 5.87 -8.89 9.02
C MET A 185 6.03 -9.31 7.55
N PRO A 186 6.24 -10.61 7.28
CA PRO A 186 6.66 -11.09 5.97
C PRO A 186 5.58 -10.91 4.89
N ASN A 187 4.29 -10.94 5.22
CA ASN A 187 3.22 -10.68 4.24
C ASN A 187 3.28 -9.22 3.80
N TYR A 188 3.38 -8.30 4.77
CA TYR A 188 3.55 -6.88 4.46
C TYR A 188 4.83 -6.62 3.66
N GLU A 189 5.97 -7.19 4.08
CA GLU A 189 7.25 -7.09 3.36
C GLU A 189 7.15 -7.61 1.91
N PHE A 190 6.44 -8.72 1.69
CA PHE A 190 6.22 -9.26 0.36
C PHE A 190 5.37 -8.31 -0.50
N TYR A 191 4.27 -7.78 0.03
CA TYR A 191 3.41 -6.82 -0.67
C TYR A 191 4.09 -5.48 -0.92
N MET A 192 5.02 -5.05 -0.06
CA MET A 192 5.87 -3.89 -0.29
C MET A 192 7.00 -4.17 -1.29
N ASN A 193 7.07 -5.38 -1.83
CA ASN A 193 8.10 -5.81 -2.78
C ASN A 193 9.51 -5.80 -2.17
N TRP A 194 9.62 -5.96 -0.85
CA TRP A 194 10.89 -5.99 -0.10
C TRP A 194 11.39 -7.42 0.14
N ARG A 195 10.50 -8.40 0.04
CA ARG A 195 10.79 -9.82 0.22
C ARG A 195 10.31 -10.62 -0.99
N LYS A 196 11.06 -11.67 -1.35
CA LYS A 196 10.60 -12.73 -2.25
C LYS A 196 9.76 -13.72 -1.47
N PHE A 197 8.72 -14.26 -2.07
CA PHE A 197 8.02 -15.37 -1.41
C PHE A 197 8.95 -16.58 -1.29
N GLU A 198 8.88 -17.27 -0.15
CA GLU A 198 9.72 -18.44 0.15
C GLU A 198 8.99 -19.75 -0.20
N PRO A 199 9.72 -20.84 -0.52
CA PRO A 199 11.19 -21.01 -0.42
C PRO A 199 12.01 -20.57 -1.65
N ASN A 200 11.48 -20.69 -2.87
CA ASN A 200 12.21 -20.40 -4.12
C ASN A 200 11.40 -19.48 -5.04
N GLY A 201 10.80 -18.45 -4.45
CA GLY A 201 9.90 -17.56 -5.17
C GLY A 201 10.53 -16.29 -5.72
N GLU A 202 9.66 -15.38 -6.12
CA GLU A 202 10.02 -14.08 -6.66
C GLU A 202 9.34 -12.94 -5.88
N PHE A 203 9.72 -11.72 -6.18
CA PHE A 203 9.05 -10.53 -5.66
C PHE A 203 7.64 -10.38 -6.24
N VAL A 204 6.72 -9.79 -5.48
CA VAL A 204 5.31 -9.63 -5.89
C VAL A 204 5.18 -8.95 -7.27
N GLU A 205 5.98 -7.92 -7.58
CA GLU A 205 5.93 -7.27 -8.89
C GLU A 205 6.36 -8.20 -10.03
N THR A 206 7.39 -9.02 -9.80
CA THR A 206 7.85 -9.99 -10.81
C THR A 206 6.79 -11.04 -11.08
N VAL A 207 6.12 -11.55 -10.03
CA VAL A 207 5.01 -12.49 -10.16
C VAL A 207 3.87 -11.85 -10.96
N LEU A 208 3.40 -10.68 -10.54
CA LEU A 208 2.26 -10.01 -11.18
C LEU A 208 2.53 -9.59 -12.62
N GLN A 209 3.78 -9.29 -12.98
CA GLN A 209 4.16 -8.91 -14.35
C GLN A 209 4.39 -10.11 -15.27
N ARG A 210 5.08 -11.15 -14.78
CA ARG A 210 5.57 -12.25 -15.63
C ARG A 210 4.72 -13.50 -15.58
N TRP A 211 3.99 -13.74 -14.49
CA TRP A 211 3.25 -14.99 -14.29
C TRP A 211 1.79 -14.87 -14.70
N SER A 212 1.30 -13.65 -14.97
CA SER A 212 -0.11 -13.35 -15.22
C SER A 212 -0.74 -14.09 -16.40
N THR A 213 0.08 -14.56 -17.34
CA THR A 213 -0.32 -15.37 -18.49
C THR A 213 0.40 -16.73 -18.53
N ASN A 214 1.26 -17.03 -17.56
CA ASN A 214 2.00 -18.31 -17.50
C ASN A 214 1.24 -19.31 -16.63
N PHE A 215 0.25 -19.92 -17.26
CA PHE A 215 -0.69 -20.84 -16.64
C PHE A 215 -0.09 -22.18 -16.21
N GLU A 216 0.91 -22.68 -16.93
CA GLU A 216 1.65 -23.89 -16.54
C GLU A 216 2.42 -23.64 -15.24
N LEU A 217 3.14 -22.52 -15.16
CA LEU A 217 3.88 -22.14 -13.96
C LEU A 217 2.97 -21.93 -12.74
N LEU A 218 1.80 -21.31 -12.92
CA LEU A 218 0.82 -21.15 -11.84
C LEU A 218 0.21 -22.48 -11.40
N GLU A 219 0.08 -23.45 -12.30
CA GLU A 219 -0.41 -24.78 -11.95
C GLU A 219 0.65 -25.57 -11.19
N GLU A 220 1.90 -25.59 -11.66
CA GLU A 220 3.03 -26.33 -11.08
C GLU A 220 3.53 -25.78 -9.75
N ASN A 221 3.60 -24.44 -9.62
CA ASN A 221 4.04 -23.80 -8.40
C ASN A 221 2.83 -23.50 -7.52
N HIS A 222 2.75 -24.11 -6.33
CA HIS A 222 1.66 -23.87 -5.38
C HIS A 222 2.05 -22.91 -4.25
N ASP A 223 3.31 -22.50 -4.14
CA ASP A 223 3.83 -21.76 -3.00
C ASP A 223 3.40 -20.29 -3.03
N TYR A 224 3.20 -19.74 -4.23
CA TYR A 224 2.86 -18.32 -4.42
C TYR A 224 1.51 -17.92 -3.81
N ILE A 225 0.52 -18.82 -3.82
CA ILE A 225 -0.87 -18.45 -3.52
C ILE A 225 -1.02 -17.95 -2.08
N GLN A 226 -0.18 -18.45 -1.18
CA GLN A 226 -0.26 -18.13 0.24
C GLN A 226 0.28 -16.75 0.58
N TRP A 227 1.23 -16.30 -0.23
CA TRP A 227 1.83 -14.98 -0.17
C TRP A 227 1.01 -13.94 -0.94
N LEU A 228 0.44 -14.29 -2.10
CA LEU A 228 -0.44 -13.40 -2.87
C LEU A 228 -1.82 -13.21 -2.24
N PHE A 229 -2.25 -14.13 -1.39
CA PHE A 229 -3.53 -14.08 -0.69
C PHE A 229 -3.33 -14.59 0.74
N PRO A 230 -2.69 -13.79 1.62
CA PRO A 230 -2.47 -14.16 3.01
C PRO A 230 -3.80 -14.21 3.76
N THR A 231 -3.89 -15.15 4.69
CA THR A 231 -5.07 -15.37 5.54
C THR A 231 -4.67 -15.51 7.00
N PHE A 232 -5.58 -15.27 7.96
CA PHE A 232 -5.31 -15.54 9.39
C PHE A 232 -5.00 -17.02 9.71
N GLU A 233 -5.31 -17.93 8.79
CA GLU A 233 -5.04 -19.35 8.92
C GLU A 233 -3.77 -19.77 8.15
N GLN A 234 -2.98 -20.66 8.76
CA GLN A 234 -1.80 -21.26 8.13
C GLN A 234 -2.20 -22.10 6.91
N GLY A 235 -1.49 -21.93 5.80
CA GLY A 235 -1.67 -22.74 4.61
C GLY A 235 -0.70 -23.93 4.52
N ARG A 236 -0.73 -24.61 3.37
CA ARG A 236 0.18 -25.74 3.03
C ARG A 236 1.65 -25.38 2.83
N ASN A 237 1.97 -24.10 2.57
CA ASN A 237 3.34 -23.62 2.43
C ASN A 237 3.76 -23.15 3.82
N PHE A 238 4.55 -23.98 4.50
CA PHE A 238 5.05 -23.73 5.85
C PHE A 238 6.00 -22.53 5.94
N TYR A 239 6.52 -22.04 4.80
CA TYR A 239 7.34 -20.84 4.74
C TYR A 239 6.51 -19.55 4.70
N SER A 240 5.24 -19.62 4.29
CA SER A 240 4.32 -18.49 4.44
C SER A 240 3.81 -18.42 5.87
N THR A 241 3.69 -17.21 6.43
CA THR A 241 3.10 -17.01 7.75
C THR A 241 1.64 -16.58 7.64
N PRO A 242 0.79 -16.90 8.62
CA PRO A 242 -0.55 -16.36 8.67
C PRO A 242 -0.53 -14.83 8.75
N LEU A 243 -1.55 -14.19 8.20
CA LEU A 243 -1.73 -12.75 8.27
C LEU A 243 -1.86 -12.33 9.74
N SER A 244 -1.00 -11.44 10.21
CA SER A 244 -1.13 -10.90 11.56
C SER A 244 -2.17 -9.77 11.62
N PRO A 245 -2.77 -9.48 12.79
CA PRO A 245 -3.63 -8.32 12.97
C PRO A 245 -2.93 -6.99 12.63
N GLN A 246 -1.62 -6.90 12.89
CA GLN A 246 -0.80 -5.73 12.58
C GLN A 246 -0.64 -5.57 11.06
N GLU A 247 -0.27 -6.64 10.35
CA GLU A 247 -0.19 -6.65 8.89
C GLU A 247 -1.54 -6.28 8.26
N LYS A 248 -2.64 -6.89 8.71
CA LYS A 248 -3.98 -6.53 8.25
C LYS A 248 -4.23 -5.03 8.38
N SER A 249 -3.93 -4.44 9.54
CA SER A 249 -4.15 -3.02 9.79
C SER A 249 -3.36 -2.13 8.83
N LEU A 250 -2.11 -2.50 8.51
CA LEU A 250 -1.26 -1.78 7.57
C LEU A 250 -1.71 -1.95 6.11
N MET A 251 -2.19 -3.14 5.76
CA MET A 251 -2.48 -3.52 4.38
C MET A 251 -3.86 -3.10 3.88
N SER A 252 -4.88 -3.10 4.75
CA SER A 252 -6.30 -3.01 4.32
C SER A 252 -6.68 -1.69 3.63
N ASN A 253 -5.91 -0.62 3.83
CA ASN A 253 -6.21 0.71 3.25
C ASN A 253 -5.03 1.31 2.48
N ALA A 254 -3.91 0.59 2.36
CA ALA A 254 -2.75 1.08 1.63
C ALA A 254 -2.99 0.98 0.12
N SER A 255 -3.11 2.12 -0.56
CA SER A 255 -3.44 2.20 -2.01
C SER A 255 -2.53 1.30 -2.86
N GLU A 256 -1.24 1.29 -2.60
CA GLU A 256 -0.27 0.47 -3.34
C GLU A 256 -0.52 -1.03 -3.14
N ILE A 257 -0.83 -1.45 -1.91
CA ILE A 257 -1.15 -2.86 -1.58
C ILE A 257 -2.49 -3.26 -2.20
N GLN A 258 -3.50 -2.38 -2.15
CA GLN A 258 -4.79 -2.61 -2.81
C GLN A 258 -4.65 -2.74 -4.33
N GLN A 259 -3.77 -1.95 -4.97
CA GLN A 259 -3.46 -2.09 -6.39
C GLN A 259 -2.82 -3.45 -6.71
N ARG A 260 -1.88 -3.91 -5.88
CA ARG A 260 -1.25 -5.24 -6.02
C ARG A 260 -2.24 -6.37 -5.77
N LEU A 261 -3.09 -6.24 -4.77
CA LEU A 261 -4.16 -7.20 -4.47
C LEU A 261 -5.15 -7.30 -5.64
N ARG A 262 -5.56 -6.17 -6.23
CA ARG A 262 -6.41 -6.15 -7.43
C ARG A 262 -5.74 -6.82 -8.62
N ARG A 263 -4.45 -6.57 -8.86
CA ARG A 263 -3.67 -7.23 -9.92
C ARG A 263 -3.53 -8.73 -9.68
N ALA A 264 -3.29 -9.15 -8.44
CA ALA A 264 -3.25 -10.56 -8.06
C ALA A 264 -4.60 -11.24 -8.28
N TYR A 265 -5.69 -10.57 -7.89
CA TYR A 265 -7.05 -11.04 -8.10
C TYR A 265 -7.35 -11.21 -9.60
N LYS A 266 -7.03 -10.21 -10.42
CA LYS A 266 -7.16 -10.30 -11.89
C LYS A 266 -6.35 -11.46 -12.48
N MET A 267 -5.11 -11.65 -12.02
CA MET A 267 -4.30 -12.79 -12.43
C MET A 267 -4.97 -14.12 -12.08
N MET A 268 -5.53 -14.26 -10.87
CA MET A 268 -6.22 -15.48 -10.48
C MET A 268 -7.53 -15.68 -11.24
N LEU A 269 -8.29 -14.62 -11.52
CA LEU A 269 -9.47 -14.72 -12.38
C LEU A 269 -9.09 -15.23 -13.77
N ASN A 270 -8.06 -14.64 -14.40
CA ASN A 270 -7.56 -15.10 -15.69
C ASN A 270 -7.11 -16.58 -15.63
N PHE A 271 -6.46 -16.99 -14.55
CA PHE A 271 -6.06 -18.39 -14.36
C PHE A 271 -7.28 -19.35 -14.28
N PHE A 272 -8.42 -18.85 -13.81
CA PHE A 272 -9.71 -19.56 -13.76
C PHE A 272 -10.56 -19.35 -15.04
N ASP A 273 -10.04 -18.70 -16.07
CA ASP A 273 -10.79 -18.25 -17.26
C ASP A 273 -12.03 -17.40 -16.96
N VAL A 274 -11.88 -16.55 -15.96
CA VAL A 274 -12.83 -15.49 -15.61
C VAL A 274 -12.17 -14.15 -15.88
N LYS A 275 -12.92 -13.16 -16.34
CA LYS A 275 -12.42 -11.79 -16.54
C LYS A 275 -13.32 -10.77 -15.89
N LEU A 276 -12.77 -9.61 -15.54
CA LEU A 276 -13.54 -8.47 -15.07
C LEU A 276 -14.29 -7.83 -16.26
N VAL A 277 -15.55 -7.47 -16.04
CA VAL A 277 -16.37 -6.80 -17.05
C VAL A 277 -15.84 -5.37 -17.28
N GLY A 278 -15.93 -4.85 -18.51
CA GLY A 278 -15.80 -3.41 -18.77
C GLY A 278 -14.42 -2.77 -18.54
N GLU A 279 -13.34 -3.55 -18.49
CA GLU A 279 -11.99 -3.03 -18.26
C GLU A 279 -11.34 -2.51 -19.55
N ASN A 280 -11.86 -1.38 -20.07
CA ASN A 280 -11.28 -0.66 -21.22
C ASN A 280 -10.58 0.63 -20.72
N GLY A 281 -9.45 0.50 -20.04
CA GLY A 281 -8.67 1.66 -19.57
C GLY A 281 -9.13 2.26 -18.23
N GLU A 282 -8.26 3.07 -17.64
CA GLU A 282 -8.17 3.40 -16.22
C GLU A 282 -9.48 3.88 -15.53
N ASP A 283 -9.62 3.41 -14.28
CA ASP A 283 -10.40 4.01 -13.19
C ASP A 283 -11.93 3.86 -13.15
N THR A 284 -12.47 2.79 -13.74
CA THR A 284 -13.84 2.35 -13.37
C THR A 284 -13.74 1.27 -12.27
N LYS A 285 -14.47 1.47 -11.16
CA LYS A 285 -14.61 0.49 -10.06
C LYS A 285 -15.46 -0.70 -10.51
N VAL A 286 -14.97 -1.46 -11.50
CA VAL A 286 -15.66 -2.64 -11.99
C VAL A 286 -15.29 -3.84 -11.13
N THR A 287 -16.32 -4.47 -10.58
CA THR A 287 -16.24 -5.61 -9.67
C THR A 287 -16.93 -6.85 -10.21
N GLU A 288 -17.76 -6.68 -11.25
CA GLU A 288 -18.46 -7.76 -11.93
C GLU A 288 -17.50 -8.61 -12.78
N VAL A 289 -17.82 -9.90 -12.90
CA VAL A 289 -17.00 -10.88 -13.61
C VAL A 289 -17.82 -11.66 -14.64
N GLU A 290 -17.17 -12.07 -15.73
CA GLU A 290 -17.75 -12.90 -16.78
C GLU A 290 -16.76 -13.97 -17.30
N ARG A 291 -17.24 -14.89 -18.13
CA ARG A 291 -16.39 -15.92 -18.76
C ARG A 291 -15.35 -15.27 -19.68
N ALA A 292 -14.12 -15.79 -19.69
CA ALA A 292 -13.15 -15.49 -20.74
C ALA A 292 -13.52 -16.19 -22.06
N GLU A 293 -12.93 -15.75 -23.18
CA GLU A 293 -13.27 -16.24 -24.53
C GLU A 293 -13.00 -17.74 -24.72
N ASN A 294 -12.01 -18.30 -24.00
CA ASN A 294 -11.57 -19.70 -24.14
C ASN A 294 -11.87 -20.60 -22.92
N PHE A 295 -12.92 -20.29 -22.16
CA PHE A 295 -13.18 -20.86 -20.82
C PHE A 295 -13.31 -22.39 -20.72
N ALA A 296 -13.59 -23.09 -21.82
CA ALA A 296 -13.95 -24.51 -21.80
C ALA A 296 -12.83 -25.41 -21.25
N GLU A 297 -11.60 -25.26 -21.74
CA GLU A 297 -10.47 -26.12 -21.35
C GLU A 297 -10.07 -25.94 -19.87
N ARG A 298 -10.19 -24.73 -19.34
CA ARG A 298 -9.79 -24.44 -17.96
C ARG A 298 -10.89 -24.70 -16.95
N PHE A 299 -12.17 -24.70 -17.35
CA PHE A 299 -13.26 -25.16 -16.50
C PHE A 299 -13.16 -26.66 -16.22
N ASP A 300 -12.69 -27.43 -17.20
CA ASP A 300 -12.32 -28.84 -16.98
C ASP A 300 -11.19 -28.95 -15.96
N ASN A 301 -10.14 -28.12 -16.07
CA ASN A 301 -9.06 -28.07 -15.08
C ASN A 301 -9.57 -27.73 -13.66
N LEU A 302 -10.45 -26.74 -13.51
CA LEU A 302 -11.09 -26.38 -12.22
C LEU A 302 -11.86 -27.56 -11.61
N THR A 303 -12.49 -28.37 -12.45
CA THR A 303 -13.32 -29.51 -12.04
C THR A 303 -12.49 -30.75 -11.74
N ILE A 304 -11.39 -30.96 -12.45
CA ILE A 304 -10.50 -32.11 -12.30
C ILE A 304 -9.62 -31.96 -11.06
N ASN A 305 -9.11 -30.75 -10.79
CA ASN A 305 -8.10 -30.49 -9.79
C ASN A 305 -8.70 -29.87 -8.51
N PRO A 306 -8.93 -30.66 -7.43
CA PRO A 306 -9.68 -30.19 -6.27
C PRO A 306 -8.98 -29.08 -5.48
N HIS A 307 -7.65 -28.94 -5.60
CA HIS A 307 -6.90 -27.86 -4.96
C HIS A 307 -7.26 -26.48 -5.49
N ASN A 308 -7.88 -26.36 -6.67
CA ASN A 308 -8.40 -25.09 -7.16
C ASN A 308 -9.54 -24.56 -6.28
N ASN A 309 -10.32 -25.44 -5.64
CA ASN A 309 -11.30 -25.01 -4.63
C ASN A 309 -10.60 -24.37 -3.42
N LEU A 310 -9.45 -24.90 -3.00
CA LEU A 310 -8.65 -24.35 -1.91
C LEU A 310 -8.05 -22.99 -2.30
N ARG A 311 -7.54 -22.87 -3.54
CA ARG A 311 -7.05 -21.59 -4.09
C ARG A 311 -8.16 -20.53 -4.11
N ILE A 312 -9.34 -20.86 -4.63
CA ILE A 312 -10.51 -19.94 -4.67
C ILE A 312 -10.94 -19.52 -3.26
N THR A 313 -11.06 -20.47 -2.34
CA THR A 313 -11.42 -20.18 -0.94
C THR A 313 -10.43 -19.21 -0.32
N ARG A 314 -9.13 -19.43 -0.54
CA ARG A 314 -8.07 -18.56 -0.01
C ARG A 314 -8.11 -17.15 -0.61
N VAL A 315 -8.34 -17.03 -1.92
CA VAL A 315 -8.54 -15.74 -2.59
C VAL A 315 -9.71 -14.99 -1.93
N LEU A 316 -10.87 -15.65 -1.78
CA LEU A 316 -12.05 -15.04 -1.17
C LEU A 316 -11.82 -14.60 0.27
N LEU A 317 -11.19 -15.44 1.10
CA LEU A 317 -10.84 -15.10 2.48
C LEU A 317 -9.95 -13.87 2.54
N SER A 318 -8.84 -13.88 1.80
CA SER A 318 -7.86 -12.79 1.80
C SER A 318 -8.47 -11.47 1.33
N LEU A 319 -9.32 -11.48 0.29
CA LEU A 319 -10.06 -10.30 -0.15
C LEU A 319 -10.90 -9.69 0.99
N GLY A 320 -11.62 -10.52 1.73
CA GLY A 320 -12.42 -10.07 2.88
C GLY A 320 -11.60 -9.67 4.10
N GLU A 321 -10.38 -10.20 4.25
CA GLU A 321 -9.48 -9.83 5.35
C GLU A 321 -8.74 -8.53 5.10
N LEU A 322 -8.41 -8.23 3.85
CA LEU A 322 -7.63 -7.06 3.41
C LEU A 322 -8.50 -5.91 2.89
N GLY A 323 -9.80 -5.89 3.19
CA GLY A 323 -10.68 -4.76 2.88
C GLY A 323 -11.11 -4.63 1.41
N ALA A 324 -11.01 -5.70 0.63
CA ALA A 324 -11.39 -5.76 -0.79
C ALA A 324 -12.68 -6.61 -0.99
N GLU A 325 -13.64 -6.43 -0.07
CA GLU A 325 -14.85 -7.24 0.08
C GLU A 325 -15.80 -7.09 -1.12
N GLU A 326 -15.69 -5.99 -1.87
CA GLU A 326 -16.49 -5.74 -3.07
C GLU A 326 -16.29 -6.79 -4.17
N TYR A 327 -15.15 -7.50 -4.18
CA TYR A 327 -14.84 -8.53 -5.16
C TYR A 327 -15.39 -9.92 -4.78
N GLN A 328 -15.74 -10.15 -3.50
CA GLN A 328 -16.15 -11.48 -3.05
C GLN A 328 -17.50 -11.89 -3.68
N ALA A 329 -18.52 -11.06 -3.52
CA ALA A 329 -19.87 -11.43 -3.92
C ALA A 329 -20.04 -11.64 -5.44
N PRO A 330 -19.47 -10.79 -6.33
CA PRO A 330 -19.55 -11.02 -7.77
C PRO A 330 -18.92 -12.34 -8.20
N LEU A 331 -17.73 -12.68 -7.68
CA LEU A 331 -17.09 -13.96 -7.99
C LEU A 331 -17.91 -15.15 -7.49
N VAL A 332 -18.41 -15.09 -6.25
CA VAL A 332 -19.24 -16.17 -5.71
C VAL A 332 -20.53 -16.34 -6.50
N LYS A 333 -21.19 -15.24 -6.88
CA LYS A 333 -22.39 -15.27 -7.72
C LYS A 333 -22.13 -15.93 -9.07
N PHE A 334 -21.02 -15.57 -9.71
CA PHE A 334 -20.59 -16.17 -10.97
C PHE A 334 -20.40 -17.69 -10.83
N LEU A 335 -19.63 -18.12 -9.82
CA LEU A 335 -19.41 -19.54 -9.56
C LEU A 335 -20.73 -20.28 -9.28
N LEU A 336 -21.64 -19.71 -8.48
CA LEU A 336 -22.94 -20.33 -8.22
C LEU A 336 -23.77 -20.50 -9.49
N LYS A 337 -23.74 -19.54 -10.42
CA LYS A 337 -24.40 -19.66 -11.73
C LYS A 337 -23.81 -20.82 -12.52
N GLU A 338 -22.49 -20.90 -12.63
CA GLU A 338 -21.79 -21.96 -13.36
C GLU A 338 -22.01 -23.36 -12.76
N ILE A 339 -22.17 -23.44 -11.43
CA ILE A 339 -22.36 -24.69 -10.71
C ILE A 339 -23.82 -25.17 -10.77
N LEU A 340 -24.78 -24.29 -10.47
CA LEU A 340 -26.18 -24.68 -10.21
C LEU A 340 -27.08 -24.56 -11.45
N ILE A 341 -26.80 -23.60 -12.33
CA ILE A 341 -27.64 -23.33 -13.51
C ILE A 341 -27.00 -23.94 -14.75
N GLU A 342 -25.78 -23.55 -15.06
CA GLU A 342 -25.09 -23.93 -16.29
C GLU A 342 -24.52 -25.35 -16.20
N ARG A 343 -24.27 -25.83 -14.98
CA ARG A 343 -23.73 -27.16 -14.67
C ARG A 343 -22.36 -27.44 -15.29
N ASN A 344 -21.57 -26.40 -15.51
CA ASN A 344 -20.20 -26.52 -16.02
C ASN A 344 -19.20 -26.91 -14.91
N LEU A 345 -19.52 -26.62 -13.64
CA LEU A 345 -18.65 -26.88 -12.48
C LEU A 345 -19.31 -27.77 -11.40
N PRO A 346 -19.94 -28.91 -11.75
CA PRO A 346 -20.83 -29.65 -10.84
C PRO A 346 -20.12 -30.17 -9.58
N ARG A 347 -18.82 -30.49 -9.66
CA ARG A 347 -18.04 -31.00 -8.52
C ARG A 347 -17.76 -29.94 -7.44
N MET A 348 -17.94 -28.66 -7.75
CA MET A 348 -17.68 -27.56 -6.82
C MET A 348 -18.90 -27.23 -5.93
N LYS A 349 -20.03 -27.92 -6.12
CA LYS A 349 -21.29 -27.68 -5.37
C LYS A 349 -21.09 -27.65 -3.85
N LYS A 350 -20.40 -28.64 -3.29
CA LYS A 350 -20.09 -28.70 -1.85
C LYS A 350 -19.18 -27.56 -1.41
N SER A 351 -18.15 -27.25 -2.21
CA SER A 351 -17.22 -26.16 -1.90
C SER A 351 -17.91 -24.80 -1.91
N ALA A 352 -18.81 -24.57 -2.87
CA ALA A 352 -19.56 -23.34 -2.97
C ALA A 352 -20.42 -23.07 -1.72
N MET A 353 -21.15 -24.09 -1.24
CA MET A 353 -22.02 -23.95 -0.07
C MET A 353 -21.24 -23.83 1.24
N ASN A 354 -20.19 -24.65 1.40
CA ASN A 354 -19.52 -24.76 2.68
C ASN A 354 -18.38 -23.73 2.86
N PHE A 355 -17.84 -23.20 1.76
CA PHE A 355 -16.64 -22.37 1.82
C PHE A 355 -16.74 -21.07 1.01
N PHE A 356 -17.39 -21.03 -0.16
CA PHE A 356 -17.39 -19.80 -0.97
C PHE A 356 -18.45 -18.79 -0.51
N VAL A 357 -19.68 -19.23 -0.25
CA VAL A 357 -20.75 -18.33 0.23
C VAL A 357 -20.49 -17.84 1.67
N PRO A 358 -20.08 -18.69 2.63
CA PRO A 358 -19.91 -18.26 4.03
C PRO A 358 -18.85 -17.17 4.24
N VAL A 359 -17.80 -17.14 3.41
CA VAL A 359 -16.66 -16.22 3.57
C VAL A 359 -16.96 -14.79 3.09
N VAL A 360 -18.07 -14.58 2.37
CA VAL A 360 -18.50 -13.23 1.95
C VAL A 360 -18.80 -12.41 3.20
N LYS A 361 -18.09 -11.29 3.37
CA LYS A 361 -18.16 -10.43 4.57
C LYS A 361 -19.44 -9.61 4.63
N ASP A 362 -19.87 -9.06 3.48
CA ASP A 362 -21.11 -8.32 3.36
C ASP A 362 -22.31 -9.23 3.63
N VAL A 363 -23.00 -8.95 4.74
CA VAL A 363 -24.10 -9.79 5.24
C VAL A 363 -25.27 -9.82 4.26
N GLN A 364 -25.62 -8.68 3.66
CA GLN A 364 -26.75 -8.60 2.74
C GLN A 364 -26.44 -9.37 1.45
N LYS A 365 -25.26 -9.13 0.87
CA LYS A 365 -24.84 -9.86 -0.34
C LYS A 365 -24.74 -11.36 -0.08
N ARG A 366 -24.26 -11.77 1.10
CA ARG A 366 -24.22 -13.19 1.48
C ARG A 366 -25.62 -13.81 1.58
N GLN A 367 -26.59 -13.10 2.14
CA GLN A 367 -27.99 -13.57 2.17
C GLN A 367 -28.58 -13.68 0.77
N ASP A 368 -28.31 -12.70 -0.10
CA ASP A 368 -28.76 -12.74 -1.49
C ASP A 368 -28.17 -13.95 -2.24
N LEU A 369 -26.89 -14.27 -1.99
CA LEU A 369 -26.21 -15.44 -2.55
C LEU A 369 -26.79 -16.76 -2.01
N LEU A 370 -27.10 -16.85 -0.71
CA LEU A 370 -27.77 -18.02 -0.13
C LEU A 370 -29.17 -18.22 -0.72
N TYR A 371 -29.93 -17.15 -0.88
CA TYR A 371 -31.25 -17.21 -1.52
C TYR A 371 -31.14 -17.63 -2.99
N PHE A 372 -30.16 -17.08 -3.73
CA PHE A 372 -29.87 -17.51 -5.09
C PHE A 372 -29.50 -19.00 -5.15
N ALA A 373 -28.61 -19.45 -4.27
CA ALA A 373 -28.20 -20.84 -4.20
C ALA A 373 -29.40 -21.74 -3.89
N TRP A 374 -30.15 -21.44 -2.82
CA TRP A 374 -31.36 -22.17 -2.45
C TRP A 374 -32.32 -22.29 -3.62
N ARG A 375 -32.59 -21.20 -4.35
CA ARG A 375 -33.51 -21.20 -5.50
C ARG A 375 -33.10 -22.16 -6.61
N HIS A 376 -31.80 -22.31 -6.87
CA HIS A 376 -31.27 -23.08 -7.99
C HIS A 376 -30.66 -24.44 -7.60
N TYR A 377 -30.55 -24.74 -6.30
CA TYR A 377 -30.02 -26.01 -5.82
C TYR A 377 -30.96 -27.18 -6.13
N GLN A 378 -30.39 -28.26 -6.65
CA GLN A 378 -31.10 -29.51 -6.96
C GLN A 378 -30.25 -30.72 -6.56
N PRO A 379 -30.82 -31.75 -5.92
CA PRO A 379 -32.19 -31.81 -5.39
C PRO A 379 -32.37 -30.85 -4.20
N LYS A 380 -33.61 -30.42 -3.91
CA LYS A 380 -33.90 -29.36 -2.92
C LYS A 380 -33.67 -29.80 -1.49
N GLU A 381 -33.78 -31.10 -1.24
CA GLU A 381 -33.69 -31.75 0.06
C GLU A 381 -32.24 -31.84 0.57
N GLU A 382 -31.27 -31.64 -0.31
CA GLU A 382 -29.82 -31.64 -0.01
C GLU A 382 -29.24 -30.25 0.27
N PHE A 383 -30.05 -29.19 0.19
CA PHE A 383 -29.66 -27.83 0.54
C PHE A 383 -29.82 -27.59 2.03
#